data_AF-A0A6J1NX67-F1
#
_entry.id   AF-A0A6J1NX67-F1
#
_cell.length_a   1.000
_cell.length_b   1.000
_cell.length_c   1.000
_cell.angle_alpha   90.00
_cell.angle_beta   90.00
_cell.angle_gamma   90.00
#
_symmetry.space_group_name_H-M   'P 1'
#
loop_
_entity.id
_entity.type
_entity.pdbx_description
1 polymer ?
#
loop_
_entity_poly.entity_id
_entity_poly.type
_entity_poly.pdbx_seq_one_letter_code
_entity_poly.pdbx_strand_id
1 'polypeptide(L)'
;MYTLKTDDAAQYAKPYCACWSDTKPMEGSPADLCDCGEDDDLIEWKWEPPVRETERWCQLSLDRSKITFHPIFSSGTAAARSDAPLLIDHHYYWEVKMLTRCYGTDIMVGVGTKKVSTTDTEFKFVSLLGQDGESYGLSYKGKVRHDGKFTPVPAGFCSGSIVGVRVDLWHGTLAFYINRKPQGVSFYNLRRHPELYAMLSSTAAQSSMRLIYAASWRASLLVDAAKVLAASWREGMELPPGLRKALNSQFWLGLPADVGSDDEDDDEIEPVKPMNADTSNLVTINNPLVDELFLRTLFSVYFQNREMILKSQQRRMKERIWMLDPPQ
;
A
#
# COMPACT_ATOMS: atom_id res chain seq x y z
N MET A 1 25.85 -24.04 -26.68
CA MET A 1 25.43 -23.95 -25.27
C MET A 1 25.80 -22.57 -24.78
N TYR A 2 24.86 -21.63 -24.80
CA TYR A 2 25.05 -20.32 -24.19
C TYR A 2 24.58 -20.42 -22.74
N THR A 3 25.54 -20.47 -21.83
CA THR A 3 25.30 -20.39 -20.39
C THR A 3 24.75 -18.98 -20.12
N LEU A 4 23.47 -18.89 -19.77
CA LEU A 4 22.89 -17.67 -19.20
C LEU A 4 23.65 -17.40 -17.91
N LYS A 5 24.44 -16.32 -17.90
CA LYS A 5 25.06 -15.82 -16.67
C LYS A 5 23.95 -15.45 -15.70
N THR A 6 23.94 -16.14 -14.58
CA THR A 6 23.12 -15.88 -13.39
C THR A 6 23.62 -14.61 -12.71
N ASP A 7 23.29 -13.44 -13.25
CA ASP A 7 23.50 -12.13 -12.59
C ASP A 7 22.17 -11.42 -12.25
N ASP A 8 21.01 -12.01 -12.57
CA ASP A 8 19.67 -11.39 -12.37
C ASP A 8 19.14 -11.45 -10.92
N ALA A 9 19.81 -12.16 -10.01
CA ALA A 9 19.33 -12.35 -8.63
C ALA A 9 19.42 -11.09 -7.76
N ALA A 10 20.21 -10.09 -8.15
CA ALA A 10 20.39 -8.84 -7.41
C ALA A 10 19.39 -7.73 -7.78
N GLN A 11 18.54 -7.93 -8.79
CA GLN A 11 17.65 -6.86 -9.29
C GLN A 11 16.28 -6.80 -8.60
N TYR A 12 15.81 -7.91 -8.02
CA TYR A 12 14.46 -8.03 -7.47
C TYR A 12 14.50 -8.54 -6.04
N ALA A 13 13.59 -8.04 -5.21
CA ALA A 13 13.35 -8.57 -3.88
C ALA A 13 12.92 -10.04 -3.97
N LYS A 14 13.32 -10.85 -3.00
CA LYS A 14 12.81 -12.21 -2.84
C LYS A 14 11.28 -12.17 -2.60
N PRO A 15 10.53 -13.21 -2.98
CA PRO A 15 9.12 -13.33 -2.63
C PRO A 15 8.90 -13.18 -1.12
N TYR A 16 7.71 -12.72 -0.71
CA TYR A 16 7.39 -12.52 0.71
C TYR A 16 7.46 -13.83 1.51
N CYS A 17 7.14 -14.97 0.88
CA CYS A 17 7.16 -16.28 1.51
C CYS A 17 7.70 -17.39 0.59
N ALA A 18 8.00 -18.54 1.19
CA ALA A 18 8.58 -19.69 0.50
C ALA A 18 7.61 -20.43 -0.44
N CYS A 19 6.31 -20.13 -0.43
CA CYS A 19 5.33 -20.72 -1.36
C CYS A 19 5.68 -20.48 -2.84
N TRP A 20 6.57 -19.52 -3.11
CA TRP A 20 7.02 -19.11 -4.44
C TRP A 20 8.43 -19.60 -4.79
N SER A 21 9.04 -20.42 -3.92
CA SER A 21 10.35 -21.03 -4.19
C SER A 21 10.22 -22.32 -5.01
N ASP A 22 11.17 -22.57 -5.92
CA ASP A 22 11.18 -23.64 -6.94
C ASP A 22 11.30 -25.09 -6.40
N THR A 23 10.48 -25.48 -5.43
CA THR A 23 10.21 -26.89 -5.17
C THR A 23 8.87 -27.24 -5.78
N LYS A 24 8.93 -27.66 -7.06
CA LYS A 24 7.86 -28.28 -7.89
C LYS A 24 6.44 -27.86 -7.46
N PRO A 25 5.73 -27.00 -8.23
CA PRO A 25 4.29 -26.86 -8.00
C PRO A 25 3.71 -28.28 -8.07
N MET A 26 3.19 -28.75 -6.95
CA MET A 26 2.37 -29.94 -6.93
C MET A 26 1.34 -29.70 -8.04
N GLU A 27 1.18 -30.65 -8.97
CA GLU A 27 0.14 -30.54 -10.00
C GLU A 27 -1.18 -30.20 -9.27
N GLY A 28 -1.63 -28.95 -9.40
CA GLY A 28 -2.83 -28.46 -8.71
C GLY A 28 -2.64 -27.57 -7.45
N SER A 29 -1.44 -27.13 -7.05
CA SER A 29 -1.30 -26.04 -6.05
C SER A 29 -0.92 -24.71 -6.72
N PRO A 30 -1.88 -23.97 -7.30
CA PRO A 30 -1.59 -22.72 -7.97
C PRO A 30 -1.10 -21.65 -6.99
N ALA A 31 -0.22 -20.80 -7.48
CA ALA A 31 0.13 -19.48 -6.95
C ALA A 31 -1.05 -18.67 -6.37
N ASP A 32 -2.28 -18.94 -6.82
CA ASP A 32 -3.53 -18.36 -6.32
C ASP A 32 -3.92 -18.79 -4.89
N LEU A 33 -3.35 -19.89 -4.34
CA LEU A 33 -3.67 -20.42 -2.99
C LEU A 33 -2.79 -19.87 -1.87
N CYS A 34 -1.75 -19.10 -2.17
CA CYS A 34 -0.88 -18.54 -1.13
C CYS A 34 -1.60 -17.37 -0.43
N ASP A 35 -1.78 -17.48 0.89
CA ASP A 35 -2.37 -16.48 1.78
C ASP A 35 -1.34 -15.83 2.73
N CYS A 36 -0.06 -16.21 2.65
CA CYS A 36 0.97 -15.63 3.52
C CYS A 36 1.03 -14.09 3.41
N GLY A 37 1.03 -13.41 4.55
CA GLY A 37 1.02 -11.94 4.62
C GLY A 37 -0.37 -11.32 4.46
N GLU A 38 -1.41 -12.13 4.29
CA GLU A 38 -2.83 -11.73 4.25
C GLU A 38 -3.48 -11.92 5.63
N ASP A 39 -2.75 -11.57 6.70
CA ASP A 39 -3.15 -11.81 8.09
C ASP A 39 -4.28 -10.87 8.57
N ASP A 40 -4.48 -9.75 7.86
CA ASP A 40 -5.43 -8.69 8.19
C ASP A 40 -6.55 -8.59 7.15
N ASP A 41 -7.80 -8.75 7.58
CA ASP A 41 -8.98 -8.68 6.69
C ASP A 41 -9.48 -7.25 6.41
N LEU A 42 -8.67 -6.22 6.70
CA LEU A 42 -9.10 -4.82 6.56
C LEU A 42 -8.94 -4.32 5.12
N ILE A 43 -10.05 -4.30 4.37
CA ILE A 43 -10.12 -3.77 3.01
C ILE A 43 -11.27 -2.74 2.92
N GLU A 44 -10.94 -1.45 3.09
CA GLU A 44 -11.92 -0.36 3.10
C GLU A 44 -12.40 0.08 1.71
N TRP A 45 -11.58 -0.12 0.68
CA TRP A 45 -11.92 0.15 -0.72
C TRP A 45 -11.47 -1.00 -1.62
N LYS A 46 -12.05 -1.08 -2.82
CA LYS A 46 -11.82 -2.17 -3.78
C LYS A 46 -11.45 -1.62 -5.14
N TRP A 47 -11.14 -2.49 -6.09
CA TRP A 47 -10.95 -2.07 -7.47
C TRP A 47 -12.31 -1.72 -8.11
N GLU A 48 -12.33 -0.62 -8.86
CA GLU A 48 -13.48 -0.23 -9.67
C GLU A 48 -13.65 -1.24 -10.81
N PRO A 49 -14.88 -1.72 -11.09
CA PRO A 49 -15.15 -2.54 -12.25
C PRO A 49 -14.71 -1.83 -13.53
N PRO A 50 -14.02 -2.52 -14.46
CA PRO A 50 -13.72 -1.96 -15.76
C PRO A 50 -15.02 -1.60 -16.48
N VAL A 51 -14.99 -0.53 -17.28
CA VAL A 51 -16.10 -0.22 -18.19
C VAL A 51 -16.15 -1.30 -19.27
N ARG A 52 -17.34 -1.58 -19.82
CA ARG A 52 -17.59 -2.65 -20.80
C ARG A 52 -16.56 -2.72 -21.93
N GLU A 53 -16.08 -1.58 -22.41
CA GLU A 53 -15.08 -1.52 -23.50
C GLU A 53 -13.71 -2.05 -23.06
N THR A 54 -13.37 -1.94 -21.77
CA THR A 54 -12.07 -2.31 -21.17
C THR A 54 -12.10 -3.64 -20.40
N GLU A 55 -13.26 -4.30 -20.27
CA GLU A 55 -13.41 -5.61 -19.62
C GLU A 55 -12.52 -6.70 -20.24
N ARG A 56 -12.16 -6.56 -21.53
CA ARG A 56 -11.26 -7.51 -22.21
C ARG A 56 -9.82 -7.42 -21.72
N TRP A 57 -9.44 -6.29 -21.14
CA TRP A 57 -8.08 -5.99 -20.70
C TRP A 57 -7.89 -6.12 -19.18
N CYS A 58 -8.98 -6.10 -18.41
CA CYS A 58 -8.98 -6.26 -16.96
C CYS A 58 -10.14 -7.13 -16.52
N GLN A 59 -9.89 -8.17 -15.73
CA GLN A 59 -10.91 -9.01 -15.12
C GLN A 59 -10.79 -8.96 -13.60
N LEU A 60 -11.89 -8.72 -12.90
CA LEU A 60 -11.94 -8.74 -11.43
C LEU A 60 -12.53 -10.04 -10.90
N SER A 61 -12.09 -10.45 -9.70
CA SER A 61 -12.81 -11.44 -8.89
C SER A 61 -14.15 -10.88 -8.39
N LEU A 62 -15.04 -11.78 -7.94
CA LEU A 62 -16.37 -11.43 -7.45
C LEU A 62 -16.34 -10.43 -6.28
N ASP A 63 -15.36 -10.59 -5.39
CA ASP A 63 -15.13 -9.71 -4.25
C ASP A 63 -14.36 -8.43 -4.60
N ARG A 64 -13.93 -8.25 -5.86
CA ARG A 64 -13.16 -7.11 -6.40
C ARG A 64 -11.82 -6.85 -5.69
N SER A 65 -11.26 -7.86 -5.01
CA SER A 65 -9.93 -7.79 -4.39
C SER A 65 -8.81 -8.22 -5.36
N LYS A 66 -9.09 -9.22 -6.20
CA LYS A 66 -8.16 -9.73 -7.23
C LYS A 66 -8.46 -9.10 -8.58
N ILE A 67 -7.41 -8.66 -9.26
CA ILE A 67 -7.44 -8.22 -10.66
C ILE A 67 -6.48 -9.05 -11.50
N THR A 68 -6.93 -9.44 -12.69
CA THR A 68 -6.12 -10.08 -13.74
C THR A 68 -6.12 -9.17 -14.95
N PHE A 69 -4.94 -8.66 -15.31
CA PHE A 69 -4.75 -7.89 -16.53
C PHE A 69 -4.51 -8.83 -17.71
N HIS A 70 -5.03 -8.44 -18.88
CA HIS A 70 -4.82 -9.12 -20.15
C HIS A 70 -5.07 -10.64 -20.07
N PRO A 71 -6.28 -11.09 -19.67
CA PRO A 71 -6.58 -12.49 -19.36
C PRO A 71 -6.39 -13.46 -20.55
N ILE A 72 -6.50 -12.95 -21.79
CA ILE A 72 -6.33 -13.75 -23.02
C ILE A 72 -4.96 -13.48 -23.64
N PHE A 73 -4.70 -12.23 -24.03
CA PHE A 73 -3.42 -11.76 -24.57
C PHE A 73 -3.25 -10.28 -24.24
N SER A 74 -2.01 -9.79 -24.32
CA SER A 74 -1.71 -8.37 -24.11
C SER A 74 -1.57 -7.63 -25.45
N SER A 75 -2.33 -6.55 -25.64
CA SER A 75 -2.23 -5.66 -26.80
C SER A 75 -1.53 -4.33 -26.49
N GLY A 76 -1.31 -4.03 -25.21
CA GLY A 76 -0.81 -2.73 -24.77
C GLY A 76 -0.78 -2.63 -23.26
N THR A 77 -1.11 -1.44 -22.73
CA THR A 77 -1.09 -1.17 -21.29
C THR A 77 -2.50 -0.99 -20.77
N ALA A 78 -2.84 -1.78 -19.75
CA ALA A 78 -4.11 -1.70 -19.05
C ALA A 78 -3.89 -1.18 -17.63
N ALA A 79 -4.92 -0.56 -17.05
CA ALA A 79 -4.86 -0.03 -15.70
C ALA A 79 -6.20 -0.16 -14.99
N ALA A 80 -6.13 -0.18 -13.67
CA ALA A 80 -7.28 -0.18 -12.79
C ALA A 80 -7.08 0.83 -11.67
N ARG A 81 -8.18 1.33 -11.13
CA ARG A 81 -8.18 2.29 -10.03
C ARG A 81 -9.12 1.85 -8.91
N SER A 82 -8.94 2.40 -7.72
CA SER A 82 -9.84 2.18 -6.58
C SER A 82 -11.24 2.74 -6.86
N ASP A 83 -12.26 2.12 -6.26
CA ASP A 83 -13.65 2.57 -6.34
C ASP A 83 -13.95 3.79 -5.45
N ALA A 84 -13.03 4.14 -4.55
CA ALA A 84 -13.06 5.32 -3.71
C ALA A 84 -11.82 6.21 -3.94
N PRO A 85 -11.99 7.56 -3.96
CA PRO A 85 -10.87 8.48 -3.96
C PRO A 85 -10.18 8.53 -2.60
N LEU A 86 -8.88 8.79 -2.62
CA LEU A 86 -8.07 9.20 -1.49
C LEU A 86 -8.31 10.70 -1.25
N LEU A 87 -8.83 11.04 -0.07
CA LEU A 87 -9.27 12.39 0.29
C LEU A 87 -8.17 13.15 1.02
N ILE A 88 -8.18 14.48 0.88
CA ILE A 88 -7.34 15.38 1.67
C ILE A 88 -7.62 15.18 3.18
N ASP A 89 -6.64 15.49 4.02
CA ASP A 89 -6.71 15.37 5.48
C ASP A 89 -6.89 13.91 5.97
N HIS A 90 -6.36 12.95 5.21
CA HIS A 90 -6.34 11.53 5.58
C HIS A 90 -4.96 10.91 5.31
N HIS A 91 -4.70 9.81 6.00
CA HIS A 91 -3.59 8.89 5.76
C HIS A 91 -4.15 7.60 5.18
N TYR A 92 -3.46 7.03 4.21
CA TYR A 92 -3.84 5.80 3.55
C TYR A 92 -2.66 4.83 3.53
N TYR A 93 -2.96 3.56 3.72
CA TYR A 93 -2.01 2.48 3.45
C TYR A 93 -2.75 1.31 2.80
N TRP A 94 -2.17 0.75 1.74
CA TRP A 94 -2.67 -0.48 1.15
C TRP A 94 -1.53 -1.36 0.66
N GLU A 95 -1.81 -2.66 0.58
CA GLU A 95 -0.88 -3.68 0.11
C GLU A 95 -1.48 -4.46 -1.04
N VAL A 96 -0.66 -4.66 -2.08
CA VAL A 96 -1.00 -5.48 -3.24
C VAL A 96 0.00 -6.62 -3.35
N LYS A 97 -0.50 -7.86 -3.35
CA LYS A 97 0.30 -9.06 -3.52
C LYS A 97 0.36 -9.46 -4.99
N MET A 98 1.56 -9.74 -5.47
CA MET A 98 1.78 -10.22 -6.84
C MET A 98 1.48 -11.71 -6.92
N LEU A 99 0.46 -12.12 -7.68
CA LEU A 99 0.01 -13.52 -7.77
C LEU A 99 0.57 -14.27 -8.98
N THR A 100 1.30 -13.59 -9.85
CA THR A 100 1.89 -14.18 -11.05
C THR A 100 3.30 -13.64 -11.24
N ARG A 101 4.07 -14.27 -12.13
CA ARG A 101 5.37 -13.75 -12.55
C ARG A 101 5.24 -12.30 -13.02
N CYS A 102 6.18 -11.46 -12.59
CA CYS A 102 6.28 -10.10 -13.07
C CYS A 102 7.17 -10.06 -14.32
N TYR A 103 6.62 -9.63 -15.46
CA TYR A 103 7.35 -9.58 -16.73
C TYR A 103 6.77 -8.49 -17.65
N GLY A 104 7.24 -8.43 -18.89
CA GLY A 104 6.76 -7.46 -19.89
C GLY A 104 7.47 -6.10 -19.82
N THR A 105 6.84 -5.08 -20.39
CA THR A 105 7.40 -3.73 -20.40
C THR A 105 7.35 -3.12 -19.01
N ASP A 106 6.20 -3.19 -18.36
CA ASP A 106 6.03 -2.78 -16.98
C ASP A 106 4.80 -3.40 -16.30
N ILE A 107 4.90 -3.47 -14.98
CA ILE A 107 3.87 -3.76 -14.00
C ILE A 107 4.09 -2.75 -12.89
N MET A 108 3.06 -1.99 -12.53
CA MET A 108 3.21 -0.86 -11.63
C MET A 108 2.11 -0.78 -10.59
N VAL A 109 2.48 -0.29 -9.41
CA VAL A 109 1.59 0.04 -8.29
C VAL A 109 1.80 1.51 -7.94
N GLY A 110 0.72 2.25 -7.68
CA GLY A 110 0.85 3.65 -7.29
C GLY A 110 -0.46 4.39 -7.16
N VAL A 111 -0.44 5.69 -7.48
CA VAL A 111 -1.60 6.57 -7.43
C VAL A 111 -1.71 7.44 -8.65
N GLY A 112 -2.92 7.89 -8.96
CA GLY A 112 -3.14 8.89 -10.01
C GLY A 112 -4.47 9.61 -9.87
N THR A 113 -4.63 10.66 -10.66
CA THR A 113 -5.89 11.39 -10.76
C THR A 113 -6.85 10.71 -11.74
N LYS A 114 -8.09 11.19 -11.83
CA LYS A 114 -9.06 10.73 -12.84
C LYS A 114 -8.62 10.96 -14.29
N LYS A 115 -7.61 11.82 -14.52
CA LYS A 115 -7.12 12.12 -15.87
C LYS A 115 -6.26 11.01 -16.45
N VAL A 116 -5.76 10.10 -15.62
CA VAL A 116 -5.03 8.92 -16.09
C VAL A 116 -6.01 8.04 -16.87
N SER A 117 -5.82 7.95 -18.18
CA SER A 117 -6.66 7.17 -19.10
C SER A 117 -5.85 6.07 -19.76
N THR A 118 -6.49 4.91 -19.97
CA THR A 118 -5.93 3.78 -20.71
C THR A 118 -6.27 3.81 -22.20
N THR A 119 -7.15 4.71 -22.63
CA THR A 119 -7.62 4.78 -24.04
C THR A 119 -6.46 4.99 -25.01
N ASP A 120 -5.48 5.81 -24.65
CA ASP A 120 -4.34 6.13 -25.52
C ASP A 120 -3.21 5.07 -25.46
N THR A 121 -3.35 4.07 -24.59
CA THR A 121 -2.34 3.04 -24.32
C THR A 121 -2.78 1.62 -24.67
N GLU A 122 -3.99 1.42 -25.19
CA GLU A 122 -4.53 0.10 -25.56
C GLU A 122 -3.67 -0.67 -26.57
N PHE A 123 -2.90 0.04 -27.39
CA PHE A 123 -1.95 -0.51 -28.38
C PHE A 123 -0.50 -0.06 -28.17
N LYS A 124 -0.16 0.40 -26.95
CA LYS A 124 1.19 0.84 -26.59
C LYS A 124 1.63 0.20 -25.30
N PHE A 125 2.82 -0.38 -25.30
CA PHE A 125 3.44 -0.95 -24.10
C PHE A 125 4.27 0.14 -23.42
N VAL A 126 3.76 0.74 -22.34
CA VAL A 126 4.38 1.88 -21.66
C VAL A 126 4.38 1.70 -20.14
N SER A 127 5.32 2.38 -19.48
CA SER A 127 5.28 2.59 -18.03
C SER A 127 4.26 3.69 -17.73
N LEU A 128 2.99 3.33 -17.58
CA LEU A 128 1.87 4.29 -17.52
C LEU A 128 1.95 5.21 -16.30
N LEU A 129 2.11 4.65 -15.10
CA LEU A 129 2.10 5.45 -13.87
C LEU A 129 3.39 6.27 -13.76
N GLY A 130 3.25 7.58 -13.63
CA GLY A 130 4.36 8.54 -13.64
C GLY A 130 4.88 8.91 -15.03
N GLN A 131 4.16 8.54 -16.10
CA GLN A 131 4.45 9.02 -17.45
C GLN A 131 4.29 10.55 -17.55
N ASP A 132 3.37 11.11 -16.77
CA ASP A 132 3.07 12.54 -16.69
C ASP A 132 2.96 13.01 -15.22
N GLY A 133 2.53 14.26 -15.04
CA GLY A 133 2.33 14.88 -13.73
C GLY A 133 1.06 14.44 -12.98
N GLU A 134 0.23 13.57 -13.58
CA GLU A 134 -1.08 13.15 -13.07
C GLU A 134 -1.03 11.80 -12.34
N SER A 135 0.13 11.14 -12.32
CA SER A 135 0.32 9.85 -11.67
C SER A 135 1.73 9.65 -11.10
N TYR A 136 1.85 8.65 -10.22
CA TYR A 136 3.07 8.22 -9.59
C TYR A 136 3.04 6.70 -9.49
N GLY A 137 4.15 6.02 -9.75
CA GLY A 137 4.16 4.57 -9.66
C GLY A 137 5.52 3.96 -9.43
N LEU A 138 5.52 2.85 -8.70
CA LEU A 138 6.65 1.94 -8.57
C LEU A 138 6.51 0.82 -9.60
N SER A 139 7.51 0.71 -10.48
CA SER A 139 7.69 -0.36 -11.45
C SER A 139 8.24 -1.63 -10.78
N TYR A 140 7.83 -2.79 -11.26
CA TYR A 140 8.38 -4.08 -10.85
C TYR A 140 9.90 -4.17 -11.07
N LYS A 141 10.45 -3.36 -11.98
CA LYS A 141 11.89 -3.24 -12.27
C LYS A 141 12.66 -2.39 -11.24
N GLY A 142 12.04 -2.00 -10.12
CA GLY A 142 12.68 -1.20 -9.08
C GLY A 142 12.88 0.26 -9.50
N LYS A 143 11.87 0.86 -10.15
CA LYS A 143 11.90 2.26 -10.59
C LYS A 143 10.67 3.00 -10.12
N VAL A 144 10.85 4.05 -9.34
CA VAL A 144 9.78 4.96 -8.93
C VAL A 144 9.69 6.09 -9.95
N ARG A 145 8.51 6.34 -10.52
CA ARG A 145 8.28 7.24 -11.66
C ARG A 145 7.31 8.37 -11.34
N HIS A 146 7.58 9.54 -11.90
CA HIS A 146 6.70 10.72 -11.92
C HIS A 146 7.18 11.73 -12.96
N ASP A 147 6.26 12.40 -13.67
CA ASP A 147 6.57 13.48 -14.61
C ASP A 147 7.61 13.08 -15.68
N GLY A 148 7.48 11.84 -16.18
CA GLY A 148 8.37 11.26 -17.18
C GLY A 148 9.77 10.91 -16.67
N LYS A 149 10.08 11.19 -15.39
CA LYS A 149 11.35 10.90 -14.73
C LYS A 149 11.24 9.65 -13.88
N PHE A 150 12.38 9.00 -13.61
CA PHE A 150 12.43 7.86 -12.71
C PHE A 150 13.65 7.92 -11.80
N THR A 151 13.47 7.36 -10.60
CA THR A 151 14.51 7.15 -9.59
C THR A 151 14.58 5.66 -9.29
N PRO A 152 15.76 5.01 -9.38
CA PRO A 152 15.90 3.62 -8.99
C PRO A 152 15.72 3.47 -7.48
N VAL A 153 15.18 2.33 -7.05
CA VAL A 153 15.09 1.91 -5.64
C VAL A 153 15.95 0.66 -5.43
N PRO A 154 16.27 0.29 -4.17
CA PRO A 154 17.21 -0.80 -3.89
C PRO A 154 16.85 -2.15 -4.55
N ALA A 155 15.55 -2.43 -4.72
CA ALA A 155 15.11 -3.64 -5.39
C ALA A 155 13.79 -3.44 -6.15
N GLY A 156 13.62 -4.19 -7.25
CA GLY A 156 12.32 -4.43 -7.85
C GLY A 156 11.48 -5.43 -7.05
N PHE A 157 10.29 -5.75 -7.56
CA PHE A 157 9.42 -6.77 -6.96
C PHE A 157 9.11 -7.88 -7.97
N CYS A 158 8.79 -9.06 -7.44
CA CYS A 158 8.54 -10.27 -8.24
C CYS A 158 7.26 -10.99 -7.79
N SER A 159 6.99 -12.16 -8.38
CA SER A 159 5.88 -13.03 -7.95
C SER A 159 5.97 -13.35 -6.46
N GLY A 160 4.85 -13.23 -5.76
CA GLY A 160 4.78 -13.43 -4.31
C GLY A 160 5.29 -12.26 -3.48
N SER A 161 5.80 -11.18 -4.09
CA SER A 161 6.11 -9.95 -3.37
C SER A 161 4.84 -9.22 -2.94
N ILE A 162 4.90 -8.52 -1.81
CA ILE A 162 3.87 -7.60 -1.34
C ILE A 162 4.35 -6.17 -1.59
N VAL A 163 3.60 -5.39 -2.35
CA VAL A 163 3.89 -3.98 -2.61
C VAL A 163 2.95 -3.12 -1.78
N GLY A 164 3.52 -2.41 -0.81
CA GLY A 164 2.79 -1.47 0.04
C GLY A 164 2.91 -0.04 -0.47
N VAL A 165 1.86 0.76 -0.30
CA VAL A 165 1.86 2.18 -0.64
C VAL A 165 1.27 2.96 0.53
N ARG A 166 2.02 3.95 1.01
CA ARG A 166 1.59 4.87 2.06
C ARG A 166 1.39 6.25 1.46
N VAL A 167 0.22 6.84 1.65
CA VAL A 167 -0.11 8.20 1.22
C VAL A 167 -0.54 9.01 2.42
N ASP A 168 0.19 10.08 2.72
CA ASP A 168 -0.17 11.07 3.72
C ASP A 168 -0.71 12.31 3.00
N LEU A 169 -2.02 12.49 2.93
CA LEU A 169 -2.64 13.67 2.30
C LEU A 169 -2.84 14.84 3.26
N TRP A 170 -2.35 14.71 4.50
CA TRP A 170 -2.21 15.83 5.43
C TRP A 170 -0.88 16.58 5.19
N HIS A 171 0.23 15.84 5.10
CA HIS A 171 1.54 16.39 4.75
C HIS A 171 1.81 16.42 3.23
N GLY A 172 1.04 15.67 2.46
CA GLY A 172 1.19 15.55 1.01
C GLY A 172 2.37 14.68 0.59
N THR A 173 2.62 13.56 1.28
CA THR A 173 3.71 12.63 0.98
C THR A 173 3.22 11.28 0.46
N LEU A 174 4.04 10.60 -0.33
CA LEU A 174 3.80 9.25 -0.84
C LEU A 174 5.08 8.42 -0.74
N ALA A 175 4.99 7.25 -0.13
CA ALA A 175 6.10 6.30 0.03
C ALA A 175 5.70 4.89 -0.43
N PHE A 176 6.67 4.14 -0.93
CA PHE A 176 6.50 2.77 -1.39
C PHE A 176 7.24 1.78 -0.50
N TYR A 177 6.70 0.57 -0.42
CA TYR A 177 7.23 -0.54 0.36
C TYR A 177 7.25 -1.80 -0.50
N ILE A 178 8.30 -2.61 -0.34
CA ILE A 178 8.36 -3.96 -0.89
C ILE A 178 8.60 -4.91 0.27
N ASN A 179 7.70 -5.88 0.45
CA ASN A 179 7.66 -6.79 1.58
C ASN A 179 7.75 -6.04 2.92
N ARG A 180 6.96 -4.96 3.04
CA ARG A 180 6.91 -4.06 4.22
C ARG A 180 8.23 -3.34 4.54
N LYS A 181 9.22 -3.37 3.65
CA LYS A 181 10.45 -2.58 3.76
C LYS A 181 10.35 -1.29 2.94
N PRO A 182 10.71 -0.11 3.49
CA PRO A 182 10.64 1.15 2.78
C PRO A 182 11.62 1.16 1.59
N GLN A 183 11.27 1.87 0.53
CA GLN A 183 12.10 1.96 -0.68
C GLN A 183 12.94 3.24 -0.77
N GLY A 184 12.87 4.13 0.23
CA GLY A 184 13.72 5.32 0.36
C GLY A 184 13.37 6.48 -0.57
N VAL A 185 12.41 6.28 -1.48
CA VAL A 185 11.89 7.34 -2.34
C VAL A 185 10.52 7.76 -1.86
N SER A 186 10.42 9.03 -1.43
CA SER A 186 9.16 9.68 -1.10
C SER A 186 8.88 10.84 -2.04
N PHE A 187 7.65 10.91 -2.55
CA PHE A 187 7.16 12.10 -3.24
C PHE A 187 6.54 13.08 -2.27
N TYR A 188 6.57 14.36 -2.63
CA TYR A 188 6.03 15.46 -1.85
C TYR A 188 5.04 16.27 -2.69
N ASN A 189 4.32 17.19 -2.05
CA ASN A 189 3.35 18.06 -2.71
C ASN A 189 2.22 17.29 -3.43
N LEU A 190 1.74 16.19 -2.82
CA LEU A 190 0.59 15.45 -3.34
C LEU A 190 -0.73 16.22 -3.17
N ARG A 191 -0.81 17.14 -2.19
CA ARG A 191 -2.01 17.95 -1.91
C ARG A 191 -2.43 18.89 -3.06
N ARG A 192 -1.59 19.06 -4.07
CA ARG A 192 -1.97 19.76 -5.31
C ARG A 192 -3.09 19.03 -6.07
N HIS A 193 -3.22 17.73 -5.84
CA HIS A 193 -4.26 16.90 -6.44
C HIS A 193 -5.48 16.89 -5.50
N PRO A 194 -6.67 17.34 -5.95
CA PRO A 194 -7.86 17.37 -5.11
C PRO A 194 -8.37 15.97 -4.76
N GLU A 195 -8.20 15.03 -5.69
CA GLU A 195 -8.57 13.63 -5.55
C GLU A 195 -7.51 12.76 -6.19
N LEU A 196 -7.04 11.75 -5.46
CA LEU A 196 -6.19 10.69 -5.98
C LEU A 196 -6.91 9.35 -5.87
N TYR A 197 -6.44 8.37 -6.62
CA TYR A 197 -6.94 7.01 -6.60
C TYR A 197 -5.76 6.07 -6.45
N ALA A 198 -5.92 4.99 -5.69
CA ALA A 198 -4.98 3.88 -5.77
C ALA A 198 -5.08 3.28 -7.17
N MET A 199 -3.95 2.97 -7.79
CA MET A 199 -3.88 2.53 -9.17
C MET A 199 -2.90 1.38 -9.37
N LEU A 200 -3.25 0.54 -10.33
CA LEU A 200 -2.41 -0.54 -10.86
C LEU A 200 -2.34 -0.38 -12.38
N SER A 201 -1.19 -0.71 -12.98
CA SER A 201 -1.09 -0.84 -14.43
C SER A 201 -0.23 -2.03 -14.82
N SER A 202 -0.57 -2.70 -15.92
CA SER A 202 0.19 -3.84 -16.43
C SER A 202 0.20 -3.90 -17.95
N THR A 203 1.34 -4.33 -18.47
CA THR A 203 1.54 -4.73 -19.86
C THR A 203 1.66 -6.26 -20.02
N ALA A 204 1.74 -6.99 -18.91
CA ALA A 204 1.95 -8.43 -18.92
C ALA A 204 0.64 -9.18 -19.13
N ALA A 205 0.65 -10.18 -20.01
CA ALA A 205 -0.49 -11.06 -20.20
C ALA A 205 -0.74 -11.91 -18.94
N GLN A 206 -2.01 -12.16 -18.62
CA GLN A 206 -2.43 -13.00 -17.50
C GLN A 206 -1.84 -12.57 -16.15
N SER A 207 -1.40 -11.32 -16.00
CA SER A 207 -0.77 -10.87 -14.76
C SER A 207 -1.84 -10.61 -13.72
N SER A 208 -1.77 -11.32 -12.58
CA SER A 208 -2.76 -11.23 -11.51
C SER A 208 -2.18 -10.65 -10.23
N MET A 209 -2.96 -9.83 -9.55
CA MET A 209 -2.59 -9.12 -8.33
C MET A 209 -3.79 -9.11 -7.38
N ARG A 210 -3.55 -9.14 -6.07
CA ARG A 210 -4.61 -9.10 -5.05
C ARG A 210 -4.39 -7.95 -4.08
N LEU A 211 -5.43 -7.17 -3.83
CA LEU A 211 -5.48 -6.22 -2.73
C LEU A 211 -5.68 -7.01 -1.44
N ILE A 212 -4.70 -6.96 -0.54
CA ILE A 212 -4.68 -7.77 0.69
C ILE A 212 -4.87 -6.93 1.96
N TYR A 213 -4.67 -5.62 1.85
CA TYR A 213 -4.89 -4.66 2.93
C TYR A 213 -5.22 -3.30 2.33
N ALA A 214 -6.18 -2.56 2.91
CA ALA A 214 -6.49 -1.19 2.54
C ALA A 214 -7.16 -0.47 3.73
N ALA A 215 -6.46 0.48 4.33
CA ALA A 215 -6.92 1.23 5.49
C ALA A 215 -6.75 2.74 5.29
N SER A 216 -7.71 3.51 5.83
CA SER A 216 -7.69 4.97 5.82
C SER A 216 -7.95 5.54 7.21
N TRP A 217 -7.23 6.61 7.54
CA TRP A 217 -7.31 7.27 8.83
C TRP A 217 -7.41 8.77 8.62
N ARG A 218 -8.45 9.41 9.18
CA ARG A 218 -8.54 10.87 9.18
C ARG A 218 -7.36 11.45 9.97
N ALA A 219 -6.69 12.43 9.40
CA ALA A 219 -5.57 13.10 10.04
C ALA A 219 -6.00 13.75 11.35
N SER A 220 -5.26 13.46 12.41
CA SER A 220 -5.39 14.12 13.70
C SER A 220 -4.12 13.90 14.52
N LEU A 221 -3.92 14.75 15.52
CA LEU A 221 -2.80 14.63 16.45
C LEU A 221 -2.71 13.24 17.09
N LEU A 222 -3.86 12.61 17.35
CA LEU A 222 -3.93 11.25 17.90
C LEU A 222 -3.26 10.22 16.99
N VAL A 223 -3.48 10.33 15.68
CA VAL A 223 -2.91 9.42 14.68
C VAL A 223 -1.41 9.64 14.57
N ASP A 224 -0.97 10.89 14.55
CA ASP A 224 0.46 11.19 14.46
C ASP A 224 1.20 10.78 15.74
N ALA A 225 0.59 10.97 16.91
CA ALA A 225 1.11 10.44 18.17
C ALA A 225 1.18 8.91 18.15
N ALA A 226 0.17 8.23 17.61
CA ALA A 226 0.18 6.77 17.46
C ALA A 226 1.27 6.28 16.52
N LYS A 227 1.56 6.97 15.40
CA LYS A 227 2.68 6.65 14.50
C LYS A 227 4.03 6.81 15.21
N VAL A 228 4.22 7.94 15.91
CA VAL A 228 5.46 8.19 16.66
C VAL A 228 5.65 7.12 17.74
N LEU A 229 4.59 6.79 18.48
CA LEU A 229 4.63 5.75 19.49
C LEU A 229 4.93 4.37 18.87
N ALA A 230 4.27 4.02 17.76
CA ALA A 230 4.47 2.75 17.08
C ALA A 230 5.91 2.60 16.56
N ALA A 231 6.47 3.66 15.98
CA ALA A 231 7.86 3.68 15.52
C ALA A 231 8.90 3.68 16.67
N SER A 232 8.52 4.25 17.82
CA SER A 232 9.37 4.30 19.02
C SER A 232 9.25 3.05 19.89
N TRP A 233 8.23 2.22 19.66
CA TRP A 233 8.02 1.02 20.45
C TRP A 233 9.20 0.06 20.29
N ARG A 234 9.59 -0.56 21.40
CA ARG A 234 10.69 -1.53 21.51
C ARG A 234 10.14 -2.76 22.22
N GLU A 235 10.62 -3.94 21.85
CA GLU A 235 10.32 -5.17 22.59
C GLU A 235 10.72 -4.99 24.06
N GLY A 236 9.77 -5.26 24.97
CA GLY A 236 9.95 -5.05 26.42
C GLY A 236 9.26 -3.80 26.98
N MET A 237 8.77 -2.87 26.14
CA MET A 237 7.94 -1.76 26.61
C MET A 237 6.49 -2.21 26.80
N GLU A 238 5.98 -2.13 28.03
CA GLU A 238 4.60 -2.51 28.34
C GLU A 238 3.61 -1.48 27.78
N LEU A 239 2.92 -1.85 26.70
CA LEU A 239 1.78 -1.08 26.19
C LEU A 239 0.49 -1.58 26.82
N PRO A 240 -0.45 -0.67 27.18
CA PRO A 240 -1.80 -1.04 27.56
C PRO A 240 -2.39 -2.03 26.53
N PRO A 241 -3.05 -3.12 26.97
CA PRO A 241 -3.50 -4.18 26.05
C PRO A 241 -4.36 -3.71 24.88
N GLY A 242 -5.20 -2.68 25.12
CA GLY A 242 -6.02 -2.07 24.07
C GLY A 242 -5.18 -1.36 23.00
N LEU A 243 -4.15 -0.63 23.43
CA LEU A 243 -3.23 0.06 22.53
C LEU A 243 -2.35 -0.92 21.76
N ARG A 244 -1.82 -1.95 22.44
CA ARG A 244 -1.08 -3.04 21.79
C ARG A 244 -1.90 -3.71 20.70
N LYS A 245 -3.17 -4.04 20.99
CA LYS A 245 -4.08 -4.63 19.99
C LYS A 245 -4.32 -3.69 18.81
N ALA A 246 -4.55 -2.40 19.09
CA ALA A 246 -4.79 -1.40 18.04
C ALA A 246 -3.56 -1.25 17.11
N LEU A 247 -2.36 -1.13 17.68
CA LEU A 247 -1.11 -1.03 16.92
C LEU A 247 -0.84 -2.29 16.10
N ASN A 248 -1.11 -3.49 16.64
CA ASN A 248 -0.96 -4.73 15.89
C ASN A 248 -1.92 -4.78 14.68
N SER A 249 -3.18 -4.37 14.85
CA SER A 249 -4.16 -4.32 13.74
C SER A 249 -3.90 -3.22 12.72
N GLN A 250 -3.00 -2.29 13.02
CA GLN A 250 -2.64 -1.14 12.20
C GLN A 250 -1.12 -1.07 12.08
N PHE A 251 -0.51 -2.22 11.77
CA PHE A 251 0.95 -2.40 11.74
C PHE A 251 1.67 -1.32 10.92
N TRP A 252 1.00 -0.80 9.89
CA TRP A 252 1.54 0.22 8.98
C TRP A 252 1.85 1.57 9.67
N LEU A 253 1.25 1.84 10.84
CA LEU A 253 1.56 3.04 11.63
C LEU A 253 3.01 3.04 12.13
N GLY A 254 3.58 1.87 12.38
CA GLY A 254 4.97 1.70 12.81
C GLY A 254 5.96 1.52 11.66
N LEU A 255 5.49 1.45 10.41
CA LEU A 255 6.40 1.26 9.28
C LEU A 255 7.28 2.51 9.09
N PRO A 256 8.61 2.34 8.98
CA PRO A 256 9.52 3.45 8.75
C PRO A 256 9.17 4.16 7.44
N ALA A 257 9.27 5.48 7.42
CA ALA A 257 9.01 6.28 6.22
C ALA A 257 10.23 6.39 5.29
N ASP A 258 11.43 6.12 5.82
CA ASP A 258 12.69 6.23 5.11
C ASP A 258 13.52 4.95 5.30
N VAL A 259 14.46 4.72 4.39
CA VAL A 259 15.45 3.64 4.52
C VAL A 259 16.43 4.08 5.60
N GLY A 260 16.30 3.53 6.80
CA GLY A 260 17.39 3.61 7.77
C GLY A 260 18.63 3.00 7.13
N SER A 261 19.78 3.66 7.28
CA SER A 261 21.07 3.03 7.06
C SER A 261 21.22 1.93 8.11
N ASP A 262 20.70 0.74 7.82
CA ASP A 262 21.14 -0.48 8.47
C ASP A 262 22.52 -0.77 7.87
N ASP A 263 23.51 0.03 8.26
CA ASP A 263 24.91 -0.34 8.08
C ASP A 263 25.17 -1.48 9.08
N GLU A 264 25.38 -2.65 8.50
CA GLU A 264 26.07 -3.77 9.13
C GLU A 264 27.46 -3.29 9.56
N ASP A 265 27.58 -2.77 10.77
CA ASP A 265 28.81 -2.79 11.55
C ASP A 265 28.42 -3.13 13.00
N ASP A 266 28.51 -4.42 13.33
CA ASP A 266 28.61 -4.93 14.70
C ASP A 266 29.93 -4.39 15.32
N ASP A 267 29.95 -3.12 15.70
CA ASP A 267 30.95 -2.61 16.64
C ASP A 267 30.31 -2.57 18.03
N GLU A 268 30.90 -3.35 18.95
CA GLU A 268 30.57 -3.36 20.39
C GLU A 268 30.49 -1.93 20.94
N ILE A 269 29.27 -1.42 21.13
CA ILE A 269 29.06 -0.18 21.88
C ILE A 269 29.14 -0.53 23.37
N GLU A 270 30.27 -0.19 24.00
CA GLU A 270 30.36 -0.21 25.47
C GLU A 270 29.26 0.69 26.08
N PRO A 271 28.63 0.27 27.20
CA PRO A 271 27.51 0.99 27.78
C PRO A 271 27.97 2.37 28.28
N VAL A 272 27.46 3.42 27.63
CA VAL A 272 27.62 4.80 28.09
C VAL A 272 26.97 4.94 29.46
N LYS A 273 27.78 5.31 30.46
CA LYS A 273 27.35 5.61 31.83
C LYS A 273 26.24 6.67 31.79
N PRO A 274 25.11 6.48 32.48
CA PRO A 274 24.03 7.46 32.46
C PRO A 274 24.51 8.78 33.06
N MET A 275 24.39 9.84 32.26
CA MET A 275 24.57 11.21 32.73
C MET A 275 23.38 11.53 33.64
N ASN A 276 23.65 11.99 34.87
CA ASN A 276 22.63 12.37 35.84
C ASN A 276 21.76 13.50 35.28
N ALA A 277 20.62 13.13 34.68
CA ALA A 277 19.55 14.07 34.40
C ALA A 277 18.69 14.20 35.66
N ASP A 278 18.65 15.41 36.21
CA ASP A 278 17.81 15.78 37.34
C ASP A 278 16.34 15.55 36.98
N THR A 279 15.73 14.49 37.51
CA THR A 279 14.34 14.08 37.23
C THR A 279 13.31 14.85 38.06
N SER A 280 13.72 15.93 38.73
CA SER A 280 12.88 16.71 39.64
C SER A 280 11.71 17.45 38.98
N ASN A 281 11.64 17.50 37.63
CA ASN A 281 10.57 18.19 36.89
C ASN A 281 9.81 17.33 35.87
N LEU A 282 9.92 15.99 35.91
CA LEU A 282 9.02 15.14 35.15
C LEU A 282 7.66 15.07 35.85
N VAL A 283 6.67 15.78 35.30
CA VAL A 283 5.27 15.62 35.70
C VAL A 283 4.82 14.23 35.25
N THR A 284 4.90 13.27 36.14
CA THR A 284 4.31 11.93 35.95
C THR A 284 2.79 12.08 36.04
N ILE A 285 2.11 12.21 34.90
CA ILE A 285 0.66 12.13 34.85
C ILE A 285 0.26 10.64 34.89
N ASN A 286 0.41 10.02 36.06
CA ASN A 286 -0.24 8.74 36.35
C ASN A 286 -1.70 9.04 36.71
N ASN A 287 -2.50 9.38 35.71
CA ASN A 287 -3.93 9.60 35.88
C ASN A 287 -4.70 8.53 35.09
N PRO A 288 -5.26 7.51 35.76
CA PRO A 288 -6.01 6.43 35.11
C PRO A 288 -7.22 6.93 34.31
N LEU A 289 -7.72 8.14 34.59
CA LEU A 289 -8.76 8.78 33.79
C LEU A 289 -8.25 9.25 32.42
N VAL A 290 -6.98 9.64 32.30
CA VAL A 290 -6.39 10.10 31.02
C VAL A 290 -6.13 8.90 30.10
N ASP A 291 -5.68 7.76 30.65
CA ASP A 291 -5.54 6.51 29.89
C ASP A 291 -6.90 5.97 29.45
N GLU A 292 -7.92 6.02 30.31
CA GLU A 292 -9.26 5.60 29.93
C GLU A 292 -9.88 6.56 28.91
N LEU A 293 -9.67 7.88 29.03
CA LEU A 293 -10.14 8.86 28.04
C LEU A 293 -9.42 8.69 26.71
N PHE A 294 -8.09 8.51 26.71
CA PHE A 294 -7.29 8.35 25.50
C PHE A 294 -7.65 7.05 24.76
N LEU A 295 -7.80 5.94 25.50
CA LEU A 295 -8.28 4.68 24.94
C LEU A 295 -9.74 4.79 24.47
N ARG A 296 -10.64 5.39 25.25
CA ARG A 296 -12.03 5.64 24.83
C ARG A 296 -12.10 6.55 23.62
N THR A 297 -11.22 7.54 23.49
CA THR A 297 -11.15 8.42 22.32
C THR A 297 -10.56 7.68 21.12
N LEU A 298 -9.53 6.85 21.27
CA LEU A 298 -9.02 5.98 20.21
C LEU A 298 -10.09 5.00 19.73
N PHE A 299 -10.76 4.31 20.65
CA PHE A 299 -11.86 3.40 20.34
C PHE A 299 -13.07 4.15 19.76
N SER A 300 -13.42 5.31 20.30
CA SER A 300 -14.53 6.13 19.80
C SER A 300 -14.22 6.69 18.42
N VAL A 301 -13.01 7.18 18.15
CA VAL A 301 -12.58 7.64 16.82
C VAL A 301 -12.52 6.47 15.84
N TYR A 302 -12.01 5.30 16.26
CA TYR A 302 -12.02 4.07 15.46
C TYR A 302 -13.45 3.65 15.06
N PHE A 303 -14.38 3.61 16.02
CA PHE A 303 -15.78 3.25 15.77
C PHE A 303 -16.57 4.35 15.03
N GLN A 304 -16.34 5.63 15.36
CA GLN A 304 -16.97 6.77 14.69
C GLN A 304 -16.50 6.91 13.25
N ASN A 305 -15.22 6.66 12.96
CA ASN A 305 -14.69 6.63 11.60
C ASN A 305 -15.31 5.45 10.82
N ARG A 306 -15.36 4.25 11.41
CA ARG A 306 -16.00 3.09 10.78
C ARG A 306 -17.49 3.34 10.48
N GLU A 307 -18.22 3.91 11.43
CA GLU A 307 -19.64 4.27 11.25
C GLU A 307 -19.87 5.40 10.24
N MET A 308 -19.04 6.46 10.25
CA MET A 308 -19.12 7.55 9.27
C MET A 308 -18.78 7.07 7.86
N ILE A 309 -17.77 6.21 7.72
CA ILE A 309 -17.40 5.60 6.44
C ILE A 309 -18.59 4.76 5.94
N LEU A 310 -19.16 3.88 6.76
CA LEU A 310 -20.34 3.09 6.39
C LEU A 310 -21.55 3.96 6.03
N LYS A 311 -21.83 5.02 6.79
CA LYS A 311 -22.94 5.95 6.53
C LYS A 311 -22.71 6.79 5.26
N SER A 312 -21.48 7.21 4.99
CA SER A 312 -21.13 7.96 3.77
C SER A 312 -21.22 7.08 2.52
N GLN A 313 -20.79 5.82 2.61
CA GLN A 313 -20.92 4.83 1.53
C GLN A 313 -22.39 4.47 1.27
N GLN A 314 -23.20 4.29 2.32
CA GLN A 314 -24.64 4.05 2.20
C GLN A 314 -25.39 5.24 1.59
N ARG A 315 -25.02 6.48 1.95
CA ARG A 315 -25.62 7.69 1.40
C ARG A 315 -25.31 7.84 -0.09
N ARG A 316 -24.07 7.57 -0.50
CA ARG A 316 -23.64 7.59 -1.90
C ARG A 316 -24.26 6.47 -2.73
N MET A 317 -24.48 5.30 -2.14
CA MET A 317 -25.21 4.19 -2.79
C MET A 317 -26.68 4.57 -3.04
N LYS A 318 -27.33 5.22 -2.07
CA LYS A 318 -28.70 5.75 -2.21
C LYS A 318 -28.78 6.86 -3.26
N GLU A 319 -27.82 7.79 -3.29
CA GLU A 319 -27.75 8.85 -4.29
C GLU A 319 -27.50 8.31 -5.71
N ARG A 320 -26.69 7.24 -5.86
CA ARG A 320 -26.52 6.54 -7.14
C ARG A 320 -27.77 5.80 -7.60
N ILE A 321 -28.51 5.16 -6.68
CA ILE A 321 -29.79 4.52 -6.99
C ILE A 321 -30.83 5.57 -7.41
N TRP A 322 -30.87 6.72 -6.73
CA TRP A 322 -31.75 7.85 -7.07
C TRP A 322 -31.49 8.45 -8.45
N MET A 323 -30.26 8.42 -8.94
CA MET A 323 -29.89 8.90 -10.28
C MET A 323 -30.20 7.89 -11.39
N LEU A 324 -30.33 6.59 -11.05
CA LEU A 324 -30.61 5.53 -12.01
C LEU A 324 -32.12 5.25 -12.16
N ASP A 325 -32.91 5.48 -11.10
CA ASP A 325 -34.37 5.38 -11.10
C ASP A 325 -35.00 6.56 -10.32
N PRO A 326 -35.18 7.75 -10.94
CA PRO A 326 -35.91 8.83 -10.29
C PRO A 326 -37.39 8.43 -10.15
N PRO A 327 -38.03 8.67 -8.99
CA PRO A 327 -39.46 8.40 -8.84
C PRO A 327 -40.27 9.27 -9.82
N GLN A 328 -41.23 8.64 -10.50
CA GLN A 328 -42.15 9.29 -11.47
C GLN A 328 -43.00 10.39 -10.84
#